data_AF-A0A971KW08-F1
#
_entry.id   AF-A0A971KW08-F1
#
_cell.length_a   1.000
_cell.length_b   1.000
_cell.length_c   1.000
_cell.angle_alpha   90.00
_cell.angle_beta   90.00
_cell.angle_gamma   90.00
#
_symmetry.space_group_name_H-M   'P 1'
#
loop_
_entity.id
_entity.type
_entity.pdbx_description
1 polymer ?
#
loop_
_entity_poly.entity_id
_entity_poly.type
_entity_poly.pdbx_seq_one_letter_code
_entity_poly.pdbx_strand_id
1 'polypeptide(L)' 'VENQVDLTKTRNLVVAALILVSGLGFDAIGGLTIPIGETQLVFSGLAIAAIVGIVLNAILPGKDYEFKVYDEDGNEQPVE' A
#
# COMPACT_ATOMS: atom_id res chain seq x y z
N VAL A 1 21.39 -6.40 -8.64
CA VAL A 1 20.00 -6.33 -8.15
C VAL A 1 19.78 -4.97 -7.49
N GLU A 2 19.33 -3.99 -8.27
CA GLU A 2 19.25 -2.56 -7.92
C GLU A 2 17.80 -2.14 -7.60
N ASN A 3 17.10 -2.91 -6.78
CA ASN A 3 15.72 -2.54 -6.45
C ASN A 3 15.73 -1.40 -5.42
N GLN A 4 15.23 -0.22 -5.80
CA GLN A 4 15.15 0.99 -4.95
C GLN A 4 14.06 0.91 -3.87
N VAL A 5 13.88 -0.26 -3.25
CA VAL A 5 12.94 -0.46 -2.16
C VAL A 5 13.74 -0.69 -0.88
N ASP A 6 13.86 0.37 -0.09
CA ASP A 6 14.44 0.33 1.25
C ASP A 6 13.43 -0.29 2.22
N LEU A 7 13.68 -1.54 2.61
CA LEU A 7 12.86 -2.32 3.56
C LEU A 7 13.24 -2.05 5.03
N THR A 8 14.22 -1.18 5.31
CA THR A 8 14.48 -0.69 6.67
C THR A 8 13.46 0.38 7.05
N LYS A 9 12.85 1.06 6.07
CA LYS A 9 11.70 1.94 6.31
C LYS A 9 10.48 1.13 6.71
N THR A 10 10.01 1.32 7.93
CA THR A 10 8.82 0.65 8.49
C THR A 10 7.62 0.70 7.55
N ARG A 11 7.38 1.84 6.88
CA ARG A 11 6.30 1.99 5.90
C ARG A 11 6.39 0.96 4.77
N ASN A 12 7.55 0.86 4.14
CA ASN A 12 7.75 -0.02 2.99
C ASN A 12 7.76 -1.49 3.42
N LEU A 13 8.34 -1.80 4.59
CA LEU A 13 8.35 -3.14 5.16
C LEU A 13 6.94 -3.65 5.46
N VAL A 14 6.10 -2.82 6.09
CA VAL A 14 4.72 -3.20 6.45
C VAL A 14 3.86 -3.37 5.20
N VAL A 15 3.96 -2.50 4.20
CA VAL A 15 3.25 -2.67 2.92
C VAL A 15 3.67 -3.97 2.24
N ALA A 16 4.98 -4.23 2.12
CA ALA A 16 5.49 -5.44 1.48
C ALA A 16 5.04 -6.71 2.22
N ALA A 17 5.15 -6.73 3.55
CA ALA A 17 4.73 -7.87 4.37
C ALA A 17 3.22 -8.14 4.24
N LEU A 18 2.38 -7.11 4.24
CA LEU A 18 0.92 -7.26 4.13
C LEU A 18 0.49 -7.72 2.73
N ILE A 19 1.14 -7.25 1.66
CA ILE A 19 0.93 -7.78 0.31
C ILE A 19 1.25 -9.27 0.26
N LEU A 20 2.38 -9.66 0.85
CA LEU A 20 2.88 -11.03 0.84
C LEU A 20 1.96 -11.97 1.64
N VAL A 21 1.61 -11.59 2.87
CA VAL A 21 0.73 -12.38 3.75
C VAL A 21 -0.68 -12.49 3.17
N SER A 22 -1.23 -11.40 2.61
CA SER A 22 -2.55 -11.44 1.98
C SER A 22 -2.55 -12.33 0.74
N GLY A 23 -1.56 -12.18 -0.14
CA GLY A 23 -1.47 -13.00 -1.35
C GLY A 23 -1.37 -14.49 -1.05
N LEU A 24 -0.46 -14.88 -0.16
CA LEU A 24 -0.31 -16.27 0.26
C LEU A 24 -1.54 -16.79 1.00
N GLY A 25 -2.11 -16.00 1.90
CA GLY A 25 -3.26 -16.40 2.71
C GLY A 25 -4.53 -16.62 1.89
N PHE A 26 -4.85 -15.70 0.98
CA PHE A 26 -6.03 -15.81 0.13
C PHE A 26 -5.85 -16.86 -0.98
N ASP A 27 -4.64 -17.05 -1.51
CA ASP A 27 -4.37 -18.10 -2.49
C ASP A 27 -4.50 -19.50 -1.86
N ALA A 28 -4.06 -19.67 -0.60
CA ALA A 28 -4.16 -20.95 0.12
C ALA A 28 -5.60 -21.42 0.39
N ILE A 29 -6.59 -20.51 0.39
CA ILE A 29 -8.01 -20.84 0.58
C ILE A 29 -8.81 -20.86 -0.73
N GLY A 30 -8.15 -20.73 -1.89
CA GLY A 30 -8.80 -20.74 -3.20
C GLY A 30 -9.31 -19.39 -3.69
N GLY A 31 -8.86 -18.28 -3.10
CA GLY A 31 -9.24 -16.92 -3.46
C GLY A 31 -10.46 -16.39 -2.70
N LEU A 32 -10.98 -15.26 -3.17
CA LEU A 32 -12.21 -14.65 -2.63
C LEU A 32 -13.35 -14.86 -3.62
N THR A 33 -14.35 -15.63 -3.21
CA THR A 33 -15.55 -15.88 -4.02
C THR A 33 -16.70 -15.02 -3.54
N ILE A 34 -17.15 -14.11 -4.38
CA ILE A 34 -18.35 -13.29 -4.13
C ILE A 34 -19.47 -13.80 -5.04
N PRO A 35 -20.56 -14.35 -4.48
CA PRO A 35 -21.71 -14.77 -5.28
C PRO A 35 -22.46 -13.51 -5.78
N ILE A 36 -22.62 -13.40 -7.10
CA ILE A 36 -23.43 -12.36 -7.74
C ILE A 36 -24.54 -13.04 -8.55
N GLY A 37 -25.73 -13.12 -7.96
CA GLY A 37 -26.86 -13.83 -8.57
C GLY A 37 -26.58 -15.33 -8.72
N GLU A 38 -26.59 -15.82 -9.96
CA GLU A 38 -26.32 -17.23 -10.29
C GLU A 38 -24.84 -17.54 -10.58
N THR A 39 -23.97 -16.51 -10.61
CA THR A 39 -22.54 -16.68 -10.92
C THR A 39 -21.65 -16.39 -9.73
N GLN A 40 -20.50 -17.05 -9.69
CA GLN A 40 -19.49 -16.89 -8.64
C GLN A 40 -18.30 -16.13 -9.23
N LEU A 41 -18.08 -14.91 -8.75
CA LEU A 41 -16.89 -14.12 -9.09
C LEU A 41 -15.76 -14.50 -8.13
N VAL A 42 -14.74 -15.16 -8.67
CA VAL A 42 -13.57 -15.59 -7.91
C VAL A 42 -12.41 -14.64 -8.19
N PHE A 43 -11.90 -13.99 -7.15
CA PHE A 43 -10.67 -13.22 -7.20
C PHE A 43 -9.51 -14.10 -6.76
N SER A 44 -8.44 -14.13 -7.56
CA SER A 44 -7.21 -14.83 -7.19
C SER A 44 -6.52 -14.15 -6.00
N GLY A 45 -5.70 -14.91 -5.26
CA GLY A 45 -4.91 -14.34 -4.15
C GLY A 45 -4.03 -13.18 -4.59
N LEU A 46 -3.48 -13.24 -5.82
CA LEU A 46 -2.70 -12.15 -6.42
C LEU A 46 -3.53 -10.88 -6.65
N ALA A 47 -4.77 -11.01 -7.16
CA ALA A 47 -5.64 -9.87 -7.39
C ALA A 47 -6.00 -9.16 -6.07
N ILE A 48 -6.29 -9.94 -5.03
CA ILE A 48 -6.59 -9.43 -3.69
C ILE A 48 -5.36 -8.74 -3.09
N ALA A 49 -4.18 -9.37 -3.20
CA ALA A 49 -2.92 -8.80 -2.73
C ALA A 49 -2.58 -7.46 -3.39
N ALA A 50 -2.84 -7.33 -4.69
CA ALA A 50 -2.63 -6.07 -5.41
C ALA A 50 -3.54 -4.95 -4.88
N ILE A 51 -4.83 -5.23 -4.68
CA ILE A 51 -5.79 -4.26 -4.13
C ILE A 51 -5.39 -3.86 -2.71
N VAL A 52 -5.07 -4.84 -1.86
CA VAL A 52 -4.61 -4.60 -0.50
C VAL A 52 -3.33 -3.74 -0.51
N GLY A 53 -2.37 -4.03 -1.39
CA GLY A 53 -1.15 -3.24 -1.53
C GLY A 53 -1.41 -1.78 -1.92
N ILE A 54 -2.31 -1.55 -2.88
CA ILE A 54 -2.69 -0.20 -3.32
C ILE A 54 -3.36 0.57 -2.17
N VAL A 55 -4.34 -0.05 -1.51
CA VAL A 55 -5.08 0.58 -0.40
C VAL A 55 -4.14 0.88 0.75
N LEU A 56 -3.32 -0.09 1.18
CA LEU A 56 -2.39 0.08 2.29
C LEU A 56 -1.35 1.16 2.00
N ASN A 57 -0.76 1.18 0.81
CA ASN A 57 0.18 2.22 0.42
C ASN A 57 -0.44 3.62 0.44
N ALA A 58 -1.75 3.73 0.18
CA ALA A 58 -2.48 5.00 0.23
C ALA A 58 -2.86 5.43 1.66
N ILE A 59 -3.22 4.49 2.55
CA ILE A 59 -3.70 4.81 3.90
C ILE A 59 -2.59 4.85 4.97
N LEU A 60 -1.43 4.24 4.74
CA LEU A 60 -0.40 4.16 5.77
C LEU A 60 0.14 5.55 6.14
N PRO A 61 0.03 5.97 7.42
CA PRO A 61 0.59 7.22 7.91
C PRO A 61 2.12 7.15 7.98
N GLY A 62 2.78 8.30 8.01
CA GLY A 62 4.25 8.42 7.85
C GLY A 62 4.67 9.05 6.53
N LYS A 63 3.83 9.95 5.98
CA LYS A 63 4.34 11.05 5.18
C LYS A 63 4.55 12.23 6.14
N ASP A 64 5.77 12.40 6.62
CA ASP A 64 6.21 13.62 7.30
C ASP A 64 6.43 14.73 6.26
N TYR A 65 5.43 14.91 5.37
CA TYR A 65 5.46 15.98 4.39
C TYR A 65 4.94 17.23 5.10
N GLU A 66 5.84 17.89 5.81
CA GLU A 66 5.65 19.27 6.20
C GLU A 66 5.66 20.11 4.92
N PHE A 67 4.52 20.72 4.60
CA PHE A 67 4.46 21.73 3.54
C PHE A 67 5.30 22.92 4.02
N LYS A 68 6.58 22.95 3.64
CA LYS A 68 7.44 24.11 3.85
C LYS A 68 7.01 25.18 2.85
N VAL A 69 6.47 26.27 3.37
CA VAL A 69 6.17 27.46 2.58
C VAL A 69 7.48 28.22 2.42
N TYR A 70 7.88 28.46 1.19
CA TYR A 70 9.04 29.28 0.88
C TYR A 70 8.55 30.65 0.41
N ASP A 71 9.19 31.72 0.87
CA ASP A 71 8.94 33.07 0.34
C ASP A 71 9.51 33.26 -1.07
N GLU A 72 9.24 34.41 -1.70
CA GLU A 72 9.75 34.74 -3.04
C GLU A 72 11.28 34.84 -3.10
N ASP A 73 11.93 34.97 -1.93
CA ASP A 73 13.39 35.03 -1.75
C ASP A 73 14.01 33.64 -1.42
N GLY A 74 13.18 32.60 -1.26
CA GLY A 74 13.60 31.22 -1.00
C GLY A 74 13.81 30.85 0.48
N ASN A 75 13.39 31.67 1.43
CA ASN A 75 13.49 31.37 2.87
C ASN A 75 12.29 30.57 3.38
N GLU A 76 12.55 29.67 4.32
CA GLU A 76 11.53 28.86 4.99
C GLU A 76 10.67 29.73 5.92
N GLN A 77 9.37 29.86 5.63
CA GLN A 77 8.44 30.55 6.52
C GLN A 77 7.90 29.61 7.60
N PRO A 78 7.90 30.00 8.88
CA PRO A 78 7.22 29.26 9.93
C PRO A 78 5.71 29.34 9.68
N VAL A 79 5.06 28.18 9.53
CA VAL A 79 3.61 28.05 9.47
C VAL A 79 3.04 28.13 10.90
N GLU A 80 2.40 29.26 11.25
CA GLU A 80 1.52 29.38 12.43
C GLU A 80 0.16 28.70 12.19
#